data_AF-A0A7W1QQ30-F1
#
_entry.id   AF-A0A7W1QQ30-F1
#
_cell.length_a   1.000
_cell.length_b   1.000
_cell.length_c   1.000
_cell.angle_alpha   90.00
_cell.angle_beta   90.00
_cell.angle_gamma   90.00
#
_symmetry.space_group_name_H-M   'P 1'
#
loop_
_entity.id
_entity.type
_entity.pdbx_description
1 polymer ?
#
loop_
_entity_poly.entity_id
_entity_poly.type
_entity_poly.pdbx_seq_one_letter_code
_entity_poly.pdbx_strand_id
1 'polypeptide(L)' 'RPGAAERFASDLFDEDRAGPELGAFTAAARDARIPLLLGGHTLVSGVLWTMVEAAWSGHPEPVE' A
#
# COMPACT_ATOMS: atom_id res chain seq x y z
N ARG A 1 14.90 4.90 -7.05
CA ARG A 1 13.98 4.15 -6.15
C ARG A 1 13.29 5.18 -5.28
N PRO A 2 12.01 5.45 -5.50
CA PRO A 2 11.31 6.56 -4.86
C PRO A 2 11.28 6.39 -3.34
N GLY A 3 11.41 7.48 -2.61
CA GLY A 3 11.34 7.55 -1.15
C GLY A 3 9.91 7.38 -0.61
N ALA A 4 9.77 7.30 0.72
CA ALA A 4 8.46 7.10 1.35
C ALA A 4 7.48 8.25 1.07
N ALA A 5 7.96 9.50 1.12
CA ALA A 5 7.13 10.68 0.86
C ALA A 5 6.64 10.75 -0.60
N GLU A 6 7.50 10.43 -1.56
CA GLU A 6 7.16 10.41 -3.00
C GLU A 6 6.13 9.31 -3.31
N ARG A 7 6.30 8.11 -2.73
CA ARG A 7 5.32 7.02 -2.87
C ARG A 7 3.97 7.40 -2.26
N PHE A 8 3.98 7.99 -1.07
CA PHE A 8 2.75 8.43 -0.42
C PHE A 8 2.04 9.55 -1.20
N ALA A 9 2.78 10.48 -1.81
CA ALA A 9 2.21 11.47 -2.71
C ALA A 9 1.58 10.81 -3.96
N SER A 10 2.22 9.79 -4.52
CA SER A 10 1.66 9.00 -5.62
C SER A 10 0.37 8.28 -5.23
N ASP A 11 0.28 7.72 -4.02
CA ASP A 11 -0.95 7.10 -3.50
C ASP A 11 -2.13 8.10 -3.40
N LEU A 12 -1.82 9.40 -3.28
CA LEU A 12 -2.79 10.50 -3.25
C LEU A 12 -3.03 11.14 -4.64
N PHE A 13 -2.41 10.62 -5.69
CA PHE A 13 -2.44 11.20 -7.05
C PHE A 13 -1.84 12.62 -7.15
N ASP A 14 -0.89 12.97 -6.28
CA ASP A 14 -0.16 14.24 -6.30
C ASP A 14 1.15 14.08 -7.10
N GLU A 15 1.06 14.28 -8.41
CA GLU A 15 2.16 14.06 -9.36
C GLU A 15 3.37 14.98 -9.13
N ASP A 16 3.14 16.22 -8.71
CA ASP A 16 4.20 17.21 -8.45
C ASP A 16 5.06 16.76 -7.25
N ARG A 17 4.42 16.25 -6.19
CA ARG A 17 5.12 15.77 -4.99
C ARG A 17 5.61 14.32 -5.11
N ALA A 18 5.08 13.54 -6.04
CA ALA A 18 5.60 12.21 -6.37
C ALA A 18 6.99 12.26 -7.03
N GLY A 19 7.38 13.43 -7.57
CA GLY A 19 8.70 13.66 -8.13
C GLY A 19 8.90 13.02 -9.50
N PRO A 20 10.08 13.18 -10.12
CA PRO A 20 10.29 12.86 -11.53
C PRO A 20 10.24 11.36 -11.84
N GLU A 21 10.53 10.47 -10.87
CA GLU A 21 10.50 9.02 -11.07
C GLU A 21 9.05 8.46 -11.07
N LEU A 22 8.14 9.06 -10.29
CA LEU A 22 6.75 8.60 -10.15
C LEU A 22 5.70 9.52 -10.79
N GLY A 23 6.03 10.76 -11.13
CA GLY A 23 5.05 11.76 -11.59
C GLY A 23 4.28 11.33 -12.83
N ALA A 24 4.98 10.84 -13.86
CA ALA A 24 4.33 10.37 -15.09
C ALA A 24 3.38 9.16 -14.85
N PHE A 25 3.78 8.23 -13.98
CA PHE A 25 2.92 7.12 -13.57
C PHE A 25 1.69 7.62 -12.79
N THR A 26 1.91 8.55 -11.86
CA THR A 26 0.86 9.13 -11.00
C THR A 26 -0.19 9.86 -11.83
N ALA A 27 0.25 10.68 -12.81
CA ALA A 27 -0.61 11.36 -13.77
C ALA A 27 -1.44 10.36 -14.60
N ALA A 28 -0.78 9.33 -15.16
CA ALA A 28 -1.46 8.31 -15.95
C ALA A 28 -2.49 7.51 -15.13
N ALA A 29 -2.18 7.22 -13.87
CA ALA A 29 -3.11 6.54 -12.97
C ALA A 29 -4.30 7.43 -12.59
N ARG A 30 -4.08 8.72 -12.39
CA ARG A 30 -5.14 9.72 -12.13
C ARG A 30 -6.10 9.85 -13.30
N ASP A 31 -5.58 9.86 -14.52
CA ASP A 31 -6.34 10.05 -15.76
C ASP A 31 -6.94 8.76 -16.32
N ALA A 32 -6.75 7.62 -15.65
CA ALA A 32 -7.27 6.34 -16.09
C ALA A 32 -8.81 6.36 -16.14
N ARG A 33 -9.39 5.83 -17.22
CA ARG A 33 -10.85 5.72 -17.37
C ARG A 33 -11.48 4.64 -16.50
N ILE A 34 -10.66 3.86 -15.81
CA ILE A 34 -11.09 2.87 -14.83
C ILE A 34 -10.73 3.38 -13.44
N PRO A 35 -11.57 3.16 -12.42
CA PRO A 35 -11.23 3.53 -11.05
C PRO A 35 -9.97 2.77 -10.61
N LEU A 36 -8.94 3.53 -10.21
CA LEU A 36 -7.70 2.99 -9.65
C LEU A 36 -7.57 3.39 -8.18
N LEU A 37 -7.12 2.45 -7.37
CA LEU A 37 -6.69 2.70 -5.99
C LEU A 37 -5.20 2.40 -5.93
N LEU A 38 -4.40 3.42 -5.61
CA LEU A 38 -2.97 3.29 -5.38
C LEU A 38 -2.70 3.12 -3.87
N GLY A 39 -1.58 2.49 -3.53
CA GLY A 39 -1.24 2.21 -2.14
C GLY A 39 -2.13 1.13 -1.52
N GLY A 40 -2.42 1.26 -0.21
CA GLY A 40 -3.36 0.41 0.53
C GLY A 40 -2.93 -1.03 0.81
N HIS A 41 -2.02 -1.60 0.02
CA HIS A 41 -1.53 -2.97 0.20
C HIS A 41 -0.93 -3.20 1.58
N THR A 42 -0.11 -2.29 2.08
CA THR A 42 0.47 -2.37 3.43
C THR A 42 -0.59 -2.33 4.52
N LEU A 43 -1.66 -1.55 4.33
CA LEU A 43 -2.77 -1.47 5.28
C LEU A 43 -3.54 -2.81 5.30
N VAL A 44 -3.88 -3.35 4.13
CA VAL A 44 -4.58 -4.64 4.02
C VAL A 44 -3.73 -5.79 4.57
N SER A 45 -2.46 -5.86 4.20
CA SER A 45 -1.56 -6.91 4.70
C SER A 45 -1.34 -6.81 6.22
N GLY A 46 -1.25 -5.59 6.76
CA GLY A 46 -1.10 -5.37 8.20
C GLY A 46 -2.34 -5.80 9.00
N VAL A 47 -3.54 -5.54 8.47
CA VAL A 47 -4.78 -6.03 9.08
C VAL A 47 -4.86 -7.55 9.02
N LEU A 48 -4.56 -8.16 7.88
CA LEU A 48 -4.54 -9.63 7.76
C LEU A 48 -3.56 -10.26 8.75
N TRP A 49 -2.36 -9.68 8.91
CA TRP A 49 -1.39 -10.16 9.89
C TRP A 49 -1.93 -10.05 11.32
N THR A 50 -2.53 -8.90 11.65
CA THR A 50 -3.16 -8.70 12.97
C THR A 50 -4.27 -9.72 13.24
N MET A 51 -5.07 -10.05 12.23
CA MET A 51 -6.12 -11.08 12.34
C MET A 51 -5.54 -12.47 12.55
N VAL A 52 -4.44 -12.81 11.87
CA VAL A 52 -3.72 -14.09 12.04
C VAL A 52 -3.15 -14.18 13.46
N GLU A 53 -2.48 -13.14 13.95
CA GLU A 53 -1.95 -13.07 15.32
C GLU A 53 -3.06 -13.24 16.36
N ALA A 54 -4.20 -12.56 16.19
CA ALA A 54 -5.34 -12.70 17.08
C ALA A 54 -5.94 -14.11 17.04
N ALA A 55 -6.07 -14.69 15.85
CA ALA A 55 -6.61 -16.03 15.64
C ALA A 55 -5.75 -17.11 16.28
N TRP A 56 -4.43 -16.94 16.30
CA TRP A 56 -3.51 -17.90 16.92
C TRP A 56 -3.11 -17.56 18.36
N SER A 57 -3.55 -16.42 18.89
CA SER A 57 -3.31 -16.08 20.29
C SER A 57 -4.00 -17.09 21.23
N GLY A 58 -3.21 -17.83 22.00
CA GLY A 58 -3.71 -18.83 22.95
C GLY A 58 -3.98 -20.22 22.37
N HIS A 59 -3.66 -20.47 21.09
CA HIS A 59 -3.64 -21.85 20.58
C HIS A 59 -2.40 -22.59 21.11
N PRO A 60 -2.57 -23.79 21.70
CA PRO A 60 -1.42 -24.59 22.10
C PRO A 60 -0.65 -25.03 20.85
N GLU A 61 0.67 -24.84 20.88
CA GLU A 61 1.56 -25.41 19.86
C GLU A 61 1.36 -26.92 19.79
N PRO A 62 1.30 -27.53 18.58
CA PRO A 62 1.23 -28.97 18.46
C PRO A 62 2.44 -29.59 19.16
N VAL A 63 2.17 -30.52 20.07
CA VAL A 63 3.21 -31.28 20.77
C VAL A 63 3.80 -32.27 19.77
N GLU A 64 5.10 -32.12 19.46
CA GLU A 64 5.87 -33.09 18.65
C GLU A 64 5.95 -34.47 19.31
#